data_AF-A0A941NJ82-F1
#
_entry.id   AF-A0A941NJ82-F1
#
_cell.length_a   1.000
_cell.length_b   1.000
_cell.length_c   1.000
_cell.angle_alpha   90.00
_cell.angle_beta   90.00
_cell.angle_gamma   90.00
#
_symmetry.space_group_name_H-M   'P 1'
#
loop_
_entity.id
_entity.type
_entity.pdbx_description
1 polymer ?
#
loop_
_entity_poly.entity_id
_entity_poly.type
_entity_poly.pdbx_seq_one_letter_code
_entity_poly.pdbx_strand_id
1 'polypeptide(L)'
;MRATLNAWVRLAWQGKGCGYHQPHSDVRWMGQDIKTHFLGLVCAAAAAYLGLCGLLFVEQRRLVFQPDTIVLDGSPPGSGYETLAVSVPGLGILKDWWIPPSSAEMPTVIFFHGNASSRADFMTLGNTLHRRGWGAVLASYRGYSGNPGSPSEAGLMSDARATIAAVAHR
;
A
#
# COMPACT_ATOMS: atom_id res chain seq x y z
N MET A 1 84.18 -48.64 39.99
CA MET A 1 83.93 -47.49 40.88
C MET A 1 82.81 -46.64 40.28
N ARG A 2 81.90 -46.16 41.13
CA ARG A 2 80.73 -45.29 40.89
C ARG A 2 79.43 -45.97 40.47
N ALA A 3 78.84 -46.57 41.51
CA ALA A 3 77.42 -46.74 41.68
C ALA A 3 76.74 -45.42 42.11
N THR A 4 75.41 -45.39 41.94
CA THR A 4 74.40 -44.61 42.67
C THR A 4 74.42 -43.09 42.59
N LEU A 5 73.57 -42.53 41.71
CA LEU A 5 72.92 -41.24 41.97
C LEU A 5 71.64 -41.07 41.13
N ASN A 6 70.57 -41.85 41.39
CA ASN A 6 69.26 -41.61 40.74
C ASN A 6 68.04 -42.07 41.58
N ALA A 7 68.18 -42.22 42.89
CA ALA A 7 67.08 -42.65 43.77
C ALA A 7 66.28 -41.47 44.40
N TRP A 8 66.78 -40.24 44.35
CA TRP A 8 66.19 -39.11 45.10
C TRP A 8 65.16 -38.28 44.31
N VAL A 9 65.11 -38.38 42.99
CA VAL A 9 64.17 -37.59 42.16
C VAL A 9 62.77 -38.22 42.11
N ARG A 10 62.60 -39.49 42.50
CA ARG A 10 61.29 -40.17 42.47
C ARG A 10 60.47 -40.09 43.76
N LEU A 11 61.04 -39.57 44.86
CA LEU A 11 60.37 -39.53 46.17
C LEU A 11 59.71 -38.19 46.52
N ALA A 12 59.85 -37.16 45.68
CA ALA A 12 59.24 -35.85 45.93
C ALA A 12 57.85 -35.67 45.28
N TRP A 13 57.32 -36.67 44.59
CA TRP A 13 56.04 -36.59 43.87
C TRP A 13 54.99 -37.60 44.40
N GLN A 14 54.87 -37.70 45.72
CA GLN A 14 53.77 -38.39 46.40
C GLN A 14 53.21 -37.55 47.57
N GLY A 15 53.01 -36.26 47.33
CA GLY A 15 52.53 -35.33 48.34
C GLY A 15 51.41 -34.43 47.83
N LYS A 16 50.18 -34.81 48.17
CA LYS A 16 48.96 -33.98 48.24
C LYS A 16 48.37 -33.55 46.89
N GLY A 17 47.28 -34.23 46.53
CA GLY A 17 46.39 -33.80 45.46
C GLY A 17 45.83 -32.42 45.75
N CYS A 18 46.31 -31.42 45.02
CA CYS A 18 45.49 -30.24 44.71
C CYS A 18 44.42 -30.72 43.74
N GLY A 19 43.22 -30.97 44.25
CA GLY A 19 42.05 -31.27 43.42
C GLY A 19 41.87 -30.16 42.39
N TYR A 20 41.95 -30.52 41.11
CA TYR A 20 41.52 -29.65 40.03
C TYR A 20 40.01 -29.45 40.20
N HIS A 21 39.60 -28.34 40.79
CA HIS A 21 38.19 -27.98 40.91
C HIS A 21 37.65 -27.84 39.48
N GLN A 22 36.84 -28.80 39.04
CA GLN A 22 36.16 -28.73 37.76
C GLN A 22 35.31 -27.45 37.75
N PRO A 23 35.45 -26.57 36.75
CA PRO A 23 34.53 -25.45 36.63
C PRO A 23 33.14 -26.02 36.46
N HIS A 24 32.26 -25.71 37.42
CA HIS A 24 30.86 -26.11 37.43
C HIS A 24 30.24 -25.85 36.05
N SER A 25 29.64 -26.90 35.46
CA SER A 25 28.98 -26.90 34.16
C SER A 25 27.77 -25.94 34.04
N ASP A 26 27.45 -25.25 35.13
CA ASP A 26 26.24 -24.44 35.32
C ASP A 26 26.22 -23.19 34.43
N VAL A 27 27.39 -22.70 34.00
CA VAL A 27 27.49 -21.52 33.11
C VAL A 27 27.11 -21.84 31.66
N ARG A 28 27.25 -23.11 31.23
CA ARG A 28 26.97 -23.53 29.85
C ARG A 28 25.46 -23.61 29.56
N TRP A 29 24.66 -23.97 30.57
CA TRP A 29 23.19 -24.05 30.48
C TRP A 29 22.55 -22.67 30.39
N MET A 30 22.95 -21.74 31.24
CA MET A 30 22.41 -20.37 31.28
C MET A 30 22.54 -19.62 29.94
N GLY A 31 23.65 -19.84 29.21
CA GLY A 31 23.89 -19.21 27.91
C GLY A 31 23.16 -19.84 26.73
N GLN A 32 22.69 -21.09 26.84
CA GLN A 32 21.87 -21.75 25.82
C GLN A 32 20.40 -21.32 25.91
N ASP A 33 19.89 -21.11 27.14
CA ASP A 33 18.52 -20.66 27.37
C ASP A 33 18.31 -19.23 26.84
N ILE A 34 19.23 -18.30 27.14
CA ILE A 34 19.16 -16.91 26.65
C ILE A 34 19.16 -16.85 25.12
N LYS A 35 20.00 -17.66 24.45
CA LYS A 35 20.07 -17.68 22.98
C LYS A 35 18.79 -18.22 22.36
N THR A 36 18.20 -19.25 22.95
CA THR A 36 16.96 -19.87 22.48
C THR A 36 15.77 -18.93 22.65
N HIS A 37 15.67 -18.23 23.79
CA HIS A 37 14.64 -17.23 24.03
C HIS A 37 14.80 -16.01 23.12
N PHE A 38 16.02 -15.51 22.93
CA PHE A 38 16.29 -14.40 22.01
C PHE A 38 15.93 -14.77 20.57
N LEU A 39 16.33 -15.95 20.10
CA LEU A 39 15.97 -16.45 18.77
C LEU A 39 14.45 -16.57 18.62
N GLY A 40 13.77 -17.10 19.64
CA GLY A 40 12.30 -17.18 19.67
C GLY A 40 11.63 -15.81 19.54
N LEU A 41 12.12 -14.80 20.26
CA LEU A 41 11.61 -13.42 20.16
C LEU A 41 11.84 -12.82 18.77
N VAL A 42 13.02 -13.02 18.18
CA VAL A 42 13.32 -12.54 16.82
C VAL A 42 12.41 -13.22 15.80
N CYS A 43 12.22 -14.53 15.89
CA CYS A 43 11.29 -15.27 15.02
C CYS A 43 9.85 -14.78 15.18
N ALA A 44 9.38 -14.56 16.41
CA ALA A 44 8.04 -14.05 16.67
C ALA A 44 7.85 -12.63 16.10
N ALA A 45 8.83 -11.75 16.27
CA ALA A 45 8.80 -10.40 15.70
C ALA A 45 8.80 -10.42 14.17
N ALA A 46 9.63 -11.27 13.56
CA ALA A 46 9.66 -11.45 12.11
C ALA A 46 8.33 -11.98 11.57
N ALA A 47 7.74 -12.98 12.24
CA ALA A 47 6.44 -13.53 11.87
C ALA A 47 5.32 -12.48 11.98
N ALA A 48 5.32 -11.69 13.06
CA ALA A 48 4.36 -10.59 13.23
C ALA A 48 4.49 -9.52 12.14
N TYR A 49 5.72 -9.12 11.81
CA TYR A 49 6.00 -8.16 10.74
C TYR A 49 5.52 -8.66 9.37
N LEU A 50 5.87 -9.90 9.01
CA LEU A 50 5.41 -10.52 7.76
C LEU A 50 3.88 -10.65 7.71
N GLY A 51 3.25 -11.00 8.84
CA GLY A 51 1.80 -11.02 8.97
C GLY A 51 1.16 -9.66 8.70
N LEU A 52 1.72 -8.59 9.28
CA LEU A 52 1.28 -7.21 9.03
C LEU A 52 1.48 -6.81 7.57
N CYS A 53 2.63 -7.10 6.97
CA CYS A 53 2.87 -6.83 5.54
C CYS A 53 1.89 -7.60 4.64
N GLY A 54 1.60 -8.86 4.97
CA GLY A 54 0.59 -9.65 4.27
C GLY A 54 -0.80 -9.04 4.36
N LEU A 55 -1.20 -8.59 5.55
CA LEU A 55 -2.48 -7.89 5.76
C LEU A 55 -2.54 -6.59 4.94
N LEU A 56 -1.50 -5.77 5.01
CA LEU A 56 -1.41 -4.53 4.22
C LEU A 56 -1.43 -4.81 2.73
N PHE A 57 -0.77 -5.86 2.26
CA PHE A 57 -0.77 -6.25 0.85
C PHE A 57 -2.16 -6.65 0.36
N VAL A 58 -2.95 -7.34 1.19
CA VAL A 58 -4.33 -7.72 0.85
C VAL A 58 -5.27 -6.50 0.88
N GLU A 59 -5.14 -5.65 1.90
CA GLU A 59 -6.02 -4.49 2.11
C GLU A 59 -5.58 -3.21 1.38
N GLN A 60 -4.41 -3.21 0.71
CA GLN A 60 -3.83 -2.02 0.09
C GLN A 60 -4.82 -1.28 -0.81
N ARG A 61 -5.65 -2.01 -1.57
CA ARG A 61 -6.58 -1.39 -2.53
C ARG A 61 -7.65 -0.59 -1.80
N ARG A 62 -8.15 -1.09 -0.67
CA ARG A 62 -9.15 -0.40 0.15
C ARG A 62 -8.55 0.76 0.92
N LEU A 63 -7.28 0.67 1.30
CA LEU A 63 -6.55 1.75 1.96
C LEU A 63 -6.24 2.90 0.99
N VAL A 64 -5.81 2.56 -0.22
CA VAL A 64 -5.43 3.52 -1.27
C VAL A 64 -6.64 4.13 -1.94
N PHE A 65 -7.63 3.33 -2.33
CA PHE A 65 -8.82 3.81 -3.02
C PHE A 65 -9.99 3.86 -2.05
N GLN A 66 -10.47 5.08 -1.82
CA GLN A 66 -11.63 5.35 -0.98
C GLN A 66 -12.74 5.95 -1.84
N PRO A 67 -13.57 5.11 -2.47
CA PRO A 67 -14.76 5.57 -3.17
C PRO A 67 -15.69 6.38 -2.28
N ASP A 68 -16.35 7.35 -2.90
CA ASP A 68 -17.37 8.18 -2.31
C ASP A 68 -18.56 7.34 -1.80
N THR A 69 -19.03 7.68 -0.60
CA THR A 69 -20.15 6.99 0.07
C THR A 69 -21.50 7.54 -0.36
N ILE A 70 -21.54 8.77 -0.89
CA ILE A 70 -22.75 9.42 -1.38
C ILE A 70 -22.67 9.49 -2.90
N VAL A 71 -23.52 8.69 -3.55
CA VAL A 71 -23.59 8.61 -5.01
C VAL A 71 -24.72 9.50 -5.51
N LEU A 72 -24.37 10.43 -6.42
CA LEU A 72 -25.35 11.16 -7.22
C LEU A 72 -25.39 10.54 -8.63
N ASP A 73 -26.41 9.73 -8.90
CA ASP A 73 -26.52 8.94 -10.14
C ASP A 73 -26.63 9.79 -11.42
N GLY A 74 -27.08 11.03 -11.31
CA GLY A 74 -27.21 11.99 -12.41
C GLY A 74 -26.83 13.40 -11.96
N SER A 75 -26.63 14.30 -12.93
CA SER A 75 -26.33 15.70 -12.63
C SER A 75 -27.48 16.35 -11.87
N PRO A 76 -27.19 17.25 -10.90
CA PRO A 76 -28.24 17.93 -10.16
C PRO A 76 -29.18 18.69 -11.13
N PRO A 77 -30.51 18.65 -10.92
CA PRO A 77 -31.45 19.36 -11.76
C PRO A 77 -31.12 20.86 -11.87
N GLY A 78 -31.17 21.41 -13.08
CA GLY A 78 -30.88 22.83 -13.33
C GLY A 78 -29.39 23.21 -13.27
N SER A 79 -28.48 22.24 -13.10
CA SER A 79 -27.03 22.53 -13.04
C SER A 79 -26.36 22.83 -14.39
N GLY A 80 -27.04 22.53 -15.50
CA GLY A 80 -26.47 22.65 -16.85
C GLY A 80 -25.51 21.52 -17.24
N TYR A 81 -25.22 20.57 -16.35
CA TYR A 81 -24.45 19.39 -16.69
C TYR A 81 -25.33 18.31 -17.32
N GLU A 82 -24.81 17.70 -18.37
CA GLU A 82 -25.31 16.48 -19.00
C GLU A 82 -24.51 15.27 -18.50
N THR A 83 -25.14 14.08 -18.55
CA THR A 83 -24.40 12.84 -18.30
C THR A 83 -23.66 12.41 -19.57
N LEU A 84 -22.34 12.37 -19.51
CA LEU A 84 -21.49 11.81 -20.55
C LEU A 84 -21.30 10.31 -20.30
N ALA A 85 -21.94 9.50 -21.13
CA ALA A 85 -21.77 8.05 -21.11
C ALA A 85 -20.46 7.65 -21.82
N VAL A 86 -19.47 7.18 -21.06
CA VAL A 86 -18.17 6.76 -21.58
C VAL A 86 -18.09 5.24 -21.58
N SER A 87 -17.95 4.64 -22.77
CA SER A 87 -17.82 3.19 -22.91
C SER A 87 -16.38 2.73 -22.66
N VAL A 88 -16.21 1.83 -21.70
CA VAL A 88 -14.91 1.24 -21.35
C VAL A 88 -14.95 -0.27 -21.60
N PRO A 89 -14.14 -0.79 -22.55
CA PRO A 89 -14.09 -2.21 -22.85
C PRO A 89 -13.81 -3.07 -21.61
N GLY A 90 -14.60 -4.13 -21.43
CA GLY A 90 -14.46 -5.06 -20.29
C GLY A 90 -14.96 -4.52 -18.94
N LEU A 91 -15.48 -3.29 -18.89
CA LEU A 91 -16.05 -2.71 -17.68
C LEU A 91 -17.54 -2.36 -17.85
N GLY A 92 -17.90 -1.63 -18.90
CA GLY A 92 -19.24 -1.09 -19.10
C GLY A 92 -19.21 0.42 -19.34
N ILE A 93 -20.26 1.12 -18.89
CA ILE A 93 -20.40 2.57 -19.07
C ILE A 93 -20.04 3.31 -17.79
N LEU A 94 -19.13 4.28 -17.90
CA LEU A 94 -18.92 5.30 -16.89
C LEU A 94 -19.83 6.50 -17.16
N LYS A 95 -20.29 7.14 -16.09
CA LYS A 95 -21.16 8.31 -16.13
C LYS A 95 -20.37 9.53 -15.69
N ASP A 96 -19.75 10.23 -16.63
CA ASP A 96 -19.09 11.51 -16.33
C ASP A 96 -20.12 12.65 -16.41
N TRP A 97 -19.81 13.82 -15.84
CA TRP A 97 -20.64 15.01 -16.02
C TRP A 97 -19.98 15.97 -16.98
N TRP A 98 -20.76 16.48 -17.93
CA TRP A 98 -20.29 17.30 -19.03
C TRP A 98 -21.07 18.60 -19.11
N ILE A 99 -20.37 19.71 -19.28
CA ILE A 99 -20.97 20.98 -19.70
C ILE A 99 -20.27 21.47 -20.97
N PRO A 100 -21.00 21.76 -22.06
CA PRO A 100 -20.38 22.10 -23.33
C PRO A 100 -19.68 23.46 -23.29
N PRO A 101 -18.66 23.67 -24.15
CA PRO A 101 -18.10 25.00 -24.37
C PRO A 101 -19.13 25.94 -25.01
N SER A 102 -18.93 27.25 -24.87
CA SER A 102 -19.83 28.25 -25.46
C SER A 102 -19.74 28.35 -26.98
N SER A 103 -18.63 27.90 -27.57
CA SER A 103 -18.42 27.79 -29.02
C SER A 103 -17.37 26.72 -29.34
N ALA A 104 -17.26 26.32 -30.61
CA ALA A 104 -16.34 25.27 -31.06
C ALA A 104 -14.85 25.66 -30.95
N GLU A 105 -14.54 26.96 -30.86
CA GLU A 105 -13.18 27.49 -30.71
C GLU A 105 -12.69 27.46 -29.26
N MET A 106 -13.60 27.27 -28.30
CA MET A 106 -13.27 27.29 -26.88
C MET A 106 -12.79 25.92 -26.41
N PRO A 107 -11.76 25.86 -25.54
CA PRO A 107 -11.21 24.60 -25.10
C PRO A 107 -12.16 23.88 -24.13
N THR A 108 -11.94 22.58 -24.03
CA THR A 108 -12.58 21.71 -23.05
C THR A 108 -11.57 21.19 -22.05
N VAL A 109 -11.89 21.26 -20.77
CA VAL A 109 -11.07 20.71 -19.68
C VAL A 109 -11.71 19.43 -19.17
N ILE A 110 -10.92 18.35 -19.11
CA ILE A 110 -11.31 17.12 -18.43
C ILE A 110 -10.63 17.12 -17.06
N PHE A 111 -11.43 17.09 -16.01
CA PHE A 111 -10.97 17.07 -14.64
C PHE A 111 -11.20 15.70 -14.01
N PHE A 112 -10.12 15.10 -13.55
CA PHE A 112 -10.11 13.84 -12.82
C PHE A 112 -9.92 14.14 -11.33
N HIS A 113 -10.89 13.74 -10.51
CA HIS A 113 -10.90 14.07 -9.10
C HIS A 113 -9.84 13.30 -8.29
N GLY A 114 -9.60 13.74 -7.06
CA GLY A 114 -8.67 13.10 -6.13
C GLY A 114 -9.25 11.85 -5.45
N ASN A 115 -8.49 11.26 -4.52
CA ASN A 115 -9.01 10.19 -3.68
C ASN A 115 -10.03 10.74 -2.66
N ALA A 116 -10.99 9.91 -2.23
CA ALA A 116 -12.05 10.29 -1.29
C ALA A 116 -12.89 11.51 -1.72
N SER A 117 -13.01 11.74 -3.03
CA SER A 117 -13.85 12.77 -3.62
C SER A 117 -14.70 12.19 -4.75
N SER A 118 -15.58 13.01 -5.30
CA SER A 118 -16.51 12.69 -6.38
C SER A 118 -16.49 13.77 -7.48
N ARG A 119 -17.13 13.50 -8.63
CA ARG A 119 -17.37 14.53 -9.66
C ARG A 119 -18.20 15.70 -9.14
N ALA A 120 -19.04 15.49 -8.13
CA ALA A 120 -19.91 16.52 -7.58
C ALA A 120 -19.14 17.59 -6.80
N ASP A 121 -18.07 17.21 -6.09
CA ASP A 121 -17.24 18.13 -5.32
C ASP A 121 -16.59 19.22 -6.19
N PHE A 122 -16.45 18.96 -7.49
CA PHE A 122 -15.80 19.84 -8.45
C PHE A 122 -16.76 20.59 -9.37
N MET A 123 -18.07 20.59 -9.10
CA MET A 123 -19.04 21.39 -9.86
C MET A 123 -18.70 22.89 -9.84
N THR A 124 -18.19 23.42 -8.73
CA THR A 124 -17.76 24.83 -8.64
C THR A 124 -16.62 25.14 -9.62
N LEU A 125 -15.69 24.21 -9.81
CA LEU A 125 -14.61 24.34 -10.80
C LEU A 125 -15.18 24.34 -12.21
N GLY A 126 -15.98 23.33 -12.57
CA GLY A 126 -16.58 23.24 -13.90
C GLY A 126 -17.47 24.44 -14.24
N ASN A 127 -18.25 24.94 -13.27
CA ASN A 127 -19.06 26.16 -13.44
C ASN A 127 -18.20 27.40 -13.68
N THR A 128 -17.03 27.47 -13.03
CA THR A 128 -16.08 28.58 -13.21
C THR A 128 -15.44 28.56 -14.59
N LEU A 129 -15.12 27.36 -15.11
CA LEU A 129 -14.64 27.18 -16.48
C LEU A 129 -15.74 27.55 -17.49
N HIS A 130 -16.95 27.07 -17.28
CA HIS A 130 -18.08 27.35 -18.18
C HIS A 130 -18.45 28.83 -18.25
N ARG A 131 -18.38 29.56 -17.12
CA ARG A 131 -18.56 31.03 -17.13
C ARG A 131 -17.51 31.78 -17.97
N ARG A 132 -16.37 31.16 -18.26
CA ARG A 132 -15.34 31.68 -19.17
C ARG A 132 -15.52 31.20 -20.62
N GLY A 133 -16.60 30.47 -20.91
CA GLY A 133 -16.91 29.86 -22.20
C GLY A 133 -16.28 28.49 -22.44
N TRP A 134 -15.56 27.93 -21.47
CA TRP A 134 -14.86 26.65 -21.64
C TRP A 134 -15.81 25.47 -21.40
N GLY A 135 -15.58 24.37 -22.12
CA GLY A 135 -16.23 23.10 -21.80
C GLY A 135 -15.60 22.46 -20.57
N ALA A 136 -16.36 21.68 -19.80
CA ALA A 136 -15.81 20.95 -18.68
C ALA A 136 -16.41 19.54 -18.56
N VAL A 137 -15.54 18.53 -18.49
CA VAL A 137 -15.88 17.19 -18.03
C VAL A 137 -15.41 17.03 -16.60
N LEU A 138 -16.31 16.67 -15.70
CA LEU A 138 -16.01 16.19 -14.36
C LEU A 138 -16.10 14.66 -14.39
N ALA A 139 -14.94 14.03 -14.54
CA ALA A 139 -14.84 12.59 -14.73
C ALA A 139 -14.84 11.85 -13.39
N SER A 140 -15.45 10.67 -13.36
CA SER A 140 -15.42 9.75 -12.22
C SER A 140 -14.87 8.40 -12.63
N TYR A 141 -14.01 7.81 -11.80
CA TYR A 141 -13.39 6.52 -12.09
C TYR A 141 -14.36 5.36 -11.86
N ARG A 142 -13.98 4.16 -12.33
CA ARG A 142 -14.63 2.91 -11.94
C ARG A 142 -14.71 2.76 -10.41
N GLY A 143 -15.86 2.35 -9.90
CA GLY A 143 -16.12 2.23 -8.47
C GLY A 143 -16.40 3.54 -7.73
N TYR A 144 -16.27 4.71 -8.37
CA TYR A 144 -16.60 6.02 -7.78
C TYR A 144 -17.91 6.58 -8.36
N SER A 145 -18.65 7.36 -7.59
CA SER A 145 -19.86 8.09 -8.01
C SER A 145 -20.87 7.22 -8.76
N GLY A 146 -21.04 5.98 -8.30
CA GLY A 146 -21.98 4.99 -8.85
C GLY A 146 -21.49 4.27 -10.11
N ASN A 147 -20.26 4.52 -10.54
CA ASN A 147 -19.68 3.83 -11.70
C ASN A 147 -19.37 2.36 -11.38
N PRO A 148 -19.54 1.45 -12.35
CA PRO A 148 -19.31 0.02 -12.13
C PRO A 148 -17.83 -0.30 -11.86
N GLY A 149 -17.58 -1.50 -11.32
CA GLY A 149 -16.25 -2.07 -11.16
C GLY A 149 -15.54 -1.68 -9.86
N SER A 150 -14.26 -2.06 -9.77
CA SER A 150 -13.40 -1.79 -8.63
C SER A 150 -12.13 -1.04 -9.05
N PRO A 151 -11.67 -0.06 -8.25
CA PRO A 151 -10.56 0.80 -8.63
C PRO A 151 -9.23 0.05 -8.62
N SER A 152 -8.40 0.38 -9.61
CA SER A 152 -7.01 -0.05 -9.72
C SER A 152 -6.28 0.96 -10.60
N GLU A 153 -4.97 1.14 -10.43
CA GLU A 153 -4.19 2.09 -11.21
C GLU A 153 -4.37 1.89 -12.73
N ALA A 154 -4.19 0.66 -13.21
CA ALA A 154 -4.39 0.32 -14.62
C ALA A 154 -5.84 0.60 -15.08
N GLY A 155 -6.82 0.36 -14.20
CA GLY A 155 -8.22 0.66 -14.46
C GLY A 155 -8.47 2.15 -14.61
N LEU A 156 -8.00 2.97 -13.66
CA LEU A 156 -8.14 4.42 -13.70
C LEU A 156 -7.49 5.02 -14.95
N MET A 157 -6.32 4.51 -15.34
CA MET A 157 -5.64 4.93 -16.58
C MET A 157 -6.44 4.55 -17.84
N SER A 158 -7.12 3.40 -17.83
CA SER A 158 -8.02 3.01 -18.91
C SER A 158 -9.26 3.89 -18.97
N ASP A 159 -9.84 4.22 -17.82
CA ASP A 159 -11.00 5.09 -17.70
C ASP A 159 -10.67 6.47 -18.27
N ALA A 160 -9.54 7.05 -17.86
CA ALA A 160 -9.09 8.35 -18.34
C ALA A 160 -8.90 8.41 -19.85
N ARG A 161 -8.28 7.38 -20.45
CA ARG A 161 -8.13 7.29 -21.92
C ARG A 161 -9.47 7.21 -22.63
N ALA A 162 -10.43 6.46 -22.08
CA ALA A 162 -11.76 6.34 -22.67
C ALA A 162 -12.52 7.67 -22.59
N THR A 163 -12.45 8.39 -21.47
CA THR A 163 -13.07 9.71 -21.32
C THR A 163 -12.45 10.71 -22.31
N ILE A 164 -11.12 10.75 -22.43
CA ILE A 164 -10.44 11.63 -23.41
C ILE A 164 -10.91 11.33 -24.84
N ALA A 165 -10.98 10.05 -25.22
CA ALA A 165 -11.46 9.65 -26.53
C ALA A 165 -12.93 10.06 -26.76
N ALA A 166 -13.80 9.87 -25.76
CA ALA A 166 -15.22 10.24 -25.85
C ALA A 166 -15.43 11.75 -26.05
N VAL A 167 -14.56 12.58 -25.46
CA VAL A 167 -14.61 14.04 -25.61
C VAL A 167 -14.05 14.49 -26.96
N ALA A 168 -12.98 13.86 -27.44
CA ALA A 168 -12.35 14.21 -28.71
C ALA A 168 -13.25 14.00 -29.94
N HIS A 169 -14.34 13.24 -29.81
CA HIS A 169 -15.32 12.98 -30.86
C HIS A 169 -16.56 13.91 -30.80
N ARG A 170 -16.51 14.99 -30.02
CA ARG A 170 -17.56 16.02 -29.94
C ARG A 170 -17.09 17.35 -30.49
#